data_AF-A0A1E2SNP3-F1
#
_entry.id   AF-A0A1E2SNP3-F1
#
_cell.length_a   1.000
_cell.length_b   1.000
_cell.length_c   1.000
_cell.angle_alpha   90.00
_cell.angle_beta   90.00
_cell.angle_gamma   90.00
#
_symmetry.space_group_name_H-M   'P 1'
#
loop_
_entity.id
_entity.type
_entity.pdbx_description
1 polymer ?
#
loop_
_entity_poly.entity_id
_entity_poly.type
_entity_poly.pdbx_seq_one_letter_code
_entity_poly.pdbx_strand_id
1 'polypeptide(L)'
;MTFEEHPELVEYEPSDRPLRGRRATIAARAFVCVAVTALLLPSVLVTISVQTETATNTCAVYTERYAPDAAGSSARFELFAPVGPGWQCYALNTEGDARFVAPLGLIPSTPHSLG
;
A
#
# COMPACT_ATOMS: atom_id res chain seq x y z
N MET A 1 -43.40 3.82 37.99
CA MET A 1 -42.46 2.91 37.30
C MET A 1 -41.68 2.20 38.38
N THR A 2 -42.02 0.95 38.66
CA THR A 2 -41.27 0.08 39.56
C THR A 2 -40.06 -0.43 38.78
N PHE A 3 -38.87 -0.24 39.30
CA PHE A 3 -37.67 -0.87 38.75
C PHE A 3 -37.76 -2.34 39.15
N GLU A 4 -37.94 -3.22 38.17
CA GLU A 4 -37.91 -4.66 38.40
C GLU A 4 -36.48 -4.99 38.85
N GLU A 5 -36.32 -5.29 40.14
CA GLU A 5 -35.02 -5.62 40.70
C GLU A 5 -34.69 -7.04 40.22
N HIS A 6 -33.64 -7.17 39.41
CA HIS A 6 -33.19 -8.42 38.78
C HIS A 6 -32.20 -9.14 39.72
N PRO A 7 -32.66 -10.04 40.60
CA PRO A 7 -31.80 -10.69 41.62
C PRO A 7 -30.68 -11.52 40.99
N GLU A 8 -30.83 -11.97 39.76
CA GLU A 8 -29.82 -12.71 39.00
C GLU A 8 -28.57 -11.88 38.65
N LEU A 9 -28.64 -10.55 38.76
CA LEU A 9 -27.52 -9.65 38.50
C LEU A 9 -26.85 -9.12 39.78
N VAL A 10 -27.46 -9.32 40.94
CA VAL A 10 -26.94 -8.81 42.23
C VAL A 10 -25.73 -9.61 42.71
N GLU A 11 -25.65 -10.88 42.32
CA GLU A 11 -24.54 -11.78 42.69
C GLU A 11 -23.49 -11.92 41.58
N TYR A 12 -23.66 -11.22 40.45
CA TYR A 12 -22.63 -11.14 39.43
C TYR A 12 -21.55 -10.16 39.88
N GLU A 13 -20.60 -10.64 40.68
CA GLU A 13 -19.37 -9.91 40.94
C GLU A 13 -18.42 -10.17 39.77
N PRO A 14 -18.14 -9.18 38.90
CA PRO A 14 -17.21 -9.36 37.79
C PRO A 14 -15.85 -9.72 38.38
N SER A 15 -15.48 -10.99 38.25
CA SER A 15 -14.18 -11.46 38.68
C SER A 15 -13.10 -10.72 37.90
N ASP A 16 -12.37 -9.83 38.59
CA ASP A 16 -11.19 -9.14 38.06
C ASP A 16 -10.02 -10.09 37.74
N ARG A 17 -10.19 -11.40 37.97
CA ARG A 17 -9.22 -12.38 37.47
C ARG A 17 -9.32 -12.46 35.95
N PRO A 18 -8.23 -12.25 35.21
CA PRO A 18 -8.24 -12.53 33.79
C PRO A 18 -8.62 -14.01 33.61
N LEU A 19 -9.73 -14.27 32.90
CA LEU A 19 -10.26 -15.60 32.55
C LEU A 19 -9.20 -16.51 31.87
N ARG A 20 -8.10 -15.92 31.38
CA ARG A 20 -6.90 -16.59 30.86
C ARG A 20 -5.68 -16.21 31.68
N GLY A 21 -4.90 -17.21 32.08
CA GLY A 21 -3.59 -16.99 32.69
C GLY A 21 -2.66 -16.17 31.80
N ARG A 22 -1.77 -15.37 32.39
CA ARG A 22 -0.85 -14.43 31.71
C ARG A 22 -0.18 -15.01 30.45
N ARG A 23 0.21 -16.29 30.49
CA ARG A 23 0.82 -17.02 29.36
C ARG A 23 -0.12 -17.18 28.17
N ALA A 24 -1.39 -17.53 28.42
CA ALA A 24 -2.39 -17.70 27.37
C ALA A 24 -2.71 -16.36 26.68
N THR A 25 -2.71 -15.26 27.42
CA THR A 25 -2.91 -13.92 26.85
C THR A 25 -1.73 -13.49 25.97
N ILE A 26 -0.49 -13.78 26.38
CA ILE A 26 0.70 -13.50 25.56
C ILE A 26 0.70 -14.35 24.28
N ALA A 27 0.41 -15.65 24.40
CA ALA A 27 0.32 -16.55 23.24
C ALA A 27 -0.76 -16.09 22.25
N ALA A 28 -1.93 -15.71 22.75
CA ALA A 28 -3.00 -15.18 21.92
C ALA A 28 -2.59 -13.88 21.19
N ARG A 29 -1.93 -12.94 21.88
CA ARG A 29 -1.44 -11.71 21.26
C ARG A 29 -0.39 -11.97 20.19
N ALA A 30 0.57 -12.85 20.46
CA ALA A 30 1.60 -13.23 19.49
C ALA A 30 0.97 -13.88 18.25
N PHE A 31 0.02 -14.80 18.45
CA PHE A 31 -0.71 -15.44 17.36
C PHE A 31 -1.47 -14.42 16.50
N VAL A 32 -2.17 -13.46 17.12
CA VAL A 32 -2.87 -12.40 16.41
C VAL A 32 -1.90 -11.55 15.58
N CYS A 33 -0.76 -11.14 16.15
CA CYS A 33 0.24 -10.38 15.40
C CYS A 33 0.77 -11.16 14.19
N VAL A 34 1.06 -12.46 14.35
CA VAL A 34 1.50 -13.32 13.24
C VAL A 34 0.41 -13.44 12.18
N ALA A 35 -0.83 -13.72 12.58
CA ALA A 35 -1.95 -13.83 11.66
C ALA A 35 -2.17 -12.53 10.87
N VAL A 36 -2.21 -11.38 11.55
CA VAL A 36 -2.36 -10.07 10.90
C VAL A 36 -1.22 -9.81 9.93
N THR A 37 0.03 -10.07 10.32
CA THR A 37 1.19 -9.88 9.45
C THR A 37 1.12 -10.78 8.22
N ALA A 38 0.70 -12.04 8.39
CA ALA A 38 0.53 -13.00 7.31
C ALA A 38 -0.56 -12.60 6.31
N LEU A 39 -1.60 -11.87 6.74
CA LEU A 39 -2.63 -11.31 5.85
C LEU A 39 -2.16 -10.02 5.16
N LEU A 40 -1.47 -9.14 5.88
CA LEU A 40 -1.07 -7.83 5.36
C LEU A 40 0.11 -7.92 4.39
N LEU A 41 1.10 -8.77 4.67
CA LEU A 41 2.30 -8.88 3.85
C LEU A 41 2.00 -9.19 2.38
N PRO A 42 1.23 -10.24 2.02
CA PRO A 42 0.91 -10.51 0.61
C PRO A 42 0.08 -9.38 -0.01
N SER A 43 -0.82 -8.76 0.76
CA SER A 43 -1.66 -7.66 0.28
C SER A 43 -0.82 -6.46 -0.18
N VAL A 44 0.17 -6.07 0.64
CA VAL A 44 1.09 -4.97 0.31
C VAL A 44 2.00 -5.33 -0.86
N LEU A 45 2.53 -6.57 -0.88
CA LEU A 45 3.39 -7.04 -1.98
C LEU A 45 2.65 -7.01 -3.32
N VAL A 46 1.43 -7.55 -3.37
CA VAL A 46 0.61 -7.52 -4.59
C VAL A 46 0.34 -6.09 -5.04
N THR A 47 0.00 -5.20 -4.11
CA THR A 47 -0.28 -3.79 -4.44
C THR A 47 0.93 -3.10 -5.07
N ILE A 48 2.12 -3.28 -4.49
CA ILE A 48 3.36 -2.67 -5.01
C ILE A 48 3.72 -3.25 -6.38
N SER A 49 3.57 -4.55 -6.57
CA SER A 49 3.84 -5.20 -7.86
C SER A 49 2.93 -4.67 -8.96
N VAL A 50 1.61 -4.57 -8.70
CA VAL A 50 0.63 -4.05 -9.66
C VAL A 50 0.92 -2.60 -10.01
N GLN A 51 1.25 -1.76 -9.02
CA GLN A 51 1.61 -0.36 -9.28
C GLN A 51 2.88 -0.24 -10.14
N THR A 52 3.91 -1.04 -9.85
CA THR A 52 5.17 -1.03 -10.59
C THR A 52 4.97 -1.44 -12.05
N GLU A 53 4.19 -2.50 -12.29
CA GLU A 53 3.89 -3.00 -13.62
C GLU A 53 3.04 -2.00 -14.42
N THR A 54 2.03 -1.41 -13.78
CA THR A 54 1.19 -0.37 -14.38
C THR A 54 2.01 0.88 -14.74
N ALA A 55 2.89 1.32 -13.85
CA ALA A 55 3.76 2.46 -14.09
C ALA A 55 4.74 2.20 -15.25
N THR A 56 5.33 1.00 -15.29
CA THR A 56 6.28 0.60 -16.34
C THR A 56 5.61 0.53 -17.71
N ASN A 57 4.44 -0.12 -17.79
CA ASN A 57 3.65 -0.21 -19.03
C ASN A 57 3.24 1.19 -19.52
N THR A 58 2.70 2.02 -18.60
CA THR A 58 2.26 3.37 -18.95
C THR A 58 3.42 4.25 -19.40
N CYS A 59 4.57 4.13 -18.75
CA CYS A 59 5.75 4.88 -19.14
C CYS A 59 6.27 4.45 -20.52
N ALA A 60 6.25 3.15 -20.85
CA ALA A 60 6.63 2.69 -22.19
C ALA A 60 5.76 3.35 -23.29
N VAL A 61 4.44 3.37 -23.10
CA VAL A 61 3.50 4.01 -24.04
C VAL A 61 3.74 5.53 -24.14
N TYR A 62 4.03 6.20 -23.03
CA TYR A 62 4.33 7.63 -23.03
C TYR A 62 5.68 7.95 -23.68
N THR A 63 6.72 7.16 -23.42
CA THR A 63 8.01 7.32 -24.06
C THR A 63 7.88 7.15 -25.57
N GLU A 64 7.20 6.12 -26.06
CA GLU A 64 6.97 5.92 -27.50
C GLU A 64 6.25 7.11 -28.16
N ARG A 65 5.32 7.74 -27.44
CA ARG A 65 4.52 8.85 -27.96
C ARG A 65 5.23 10.21 -27.90
N TYR A 66 5.90 10.50 -26.80
CA TYR A 66 6.44 11.84 -26.49
C TYR A 66 7.96 11.94 -26.64
N ALA A 67 8.66 10.81 -26.71
CA ALA A 67 10.09 10.70 -26.93
C ALA A 67 10.42 9.50 -27.83
N PRO A 68 9.97 9.50 -29.11
CA PRO A 68 10.10 8.35 -30.01
C PRO A 68 11.56 7.97 -30.31
N ASP A 69 12.49 8.91 -30.15
CA ASP A 69 13.93 8.69 -30.34
C ASP A 69 14.62 8.09 -29.11
N ALA A 70 13.88 7.80 -28.03
CA ALA A 70 14.44 7.23 -26.81
C ALA A 70 14.87 5.77 -27.02
N ALA A 71 15.98 5.39 -26.38
CA ALA A 71 16.49 4.02 -26.40
C ALA A 71 15.73 3.09 -25.44
N GLY A 72 14.98 3.64 -24.49
CA GLY A 72 14.15 2.88 -23.55
C GLY A 72 13.35 3.77 -22.61
N SER A 73 12.66 3.15 -21.66
CA SER A 73 11.82 3.83 -20.66
C SER A 73 12.13 3.32 -19.24
N SER A 74 11.91 4.17 -18.25
CA SER A 74 12.08 3.83 -16.84
C SER A 74 11.02 4.52 -16.00
N ALA A 75 10.21 3.73 -15.29
CA ALA A 75 9.29 4.23 -14.28
C ALA A 75 9.95 4.12 -12.89
N ARG A 76 9.92 5.20 -12.10
CA ARG A 76 10.53 5.24 -10.76
C ARG A 76 9.60 5.93 -9.77
N PHE A 77 9.49 5.38 -8.58
CA PHE A 77 8.80 6.05 -7.49
C PHE A 77 9.74 7.04 -6.80
N GLU A 78 9.37 8.32 -6.82
CA GLU A 78 10.16 9.40 -6.23
C GLU A 78 9.30 10.18 -5.24
N LEU A 79 9.81 10.34 -4.01
CA LEU A 79 9.15 11.11 -2.95
C LEU A 79 9.36 12.63 -3.12
N PHE A 80 10.45 13.03 -3.78
CA PHE A 80 10.88 14.41 -3.94
C PHE A 80 11.07 14.77 -5.41
N ALA A 81 10.05 14.51 -6.22
CA ALA A 81 10.08 14.79 -7.65
C ALA A 81 9.57 16.21 -7.97
N PRO A 82 9.78 16.71 -9.20
CA PRO A 82 9.42 18.09 -9.59
C PRO A 82 7.93 18.43 -9.42
N VAL A 83 7.05 17.43 -9.51
CA VAL A 83 5.58 17.58 -9.44
C VAL A 83 5.00 16.98 -8.14
N GLY A 84 5.86 16.61 -7.19
CA GLY A 84 5.47 15.99 -5.91
C GLY A 84 5.68 14.47 -5.85
N PRO A 85 5.33 13.82 -4.72
CA PRO A 85 5.58 12.41 -4.52
C PRO A 85 4.75 11.55 -5.47
N GLY A 86 5.39 10.58 -6.13
CA GLY A 86 4.70 9.65 -7.00
C GLY A 86 5.63 8.94 -7.98
N TRP A 87 5.02 8.12 -8.83
CA TRP A 87 5.67 7.51 -9.97
C TRP A 87 5.98 8.56 -11.03
N GLN A 88 7.22 8.53 -11.51
CA GLN A 88 7.75 9.40 -12.55
C GLN A 88 8.17 8.56 -13.74
N CYS A 89 7.88 9.03 -14.95
CA CYS A 89 8.29 8.41 -16.19
C CYS A 89 9.49 9.13 -16.80
N TYR A 90 10.53 8.36 -17.13
CA TYR A 90 11.73 8.84 -17.78
C TYR A 90 11.98 8.09 -19.09
N ALA A 91 12.35 8.83 -20.13
CA ALA A 91 12.91 8.31 -21.36
C ALA A 91 14.42 8.16 -21.20
N LEU A 92 14.97 6.99 -21.53
CA LEU A 92 16.39 6.71 -21.45
C LEU A 92 17.04 6.95 -22.80
N ASN A 93 18.19 7.63 -22.79
CA ASN A 93 19.04 7.81 -23.96
C ASN A 93 20.21 6.82 -23.95
N THR A 94 20.81 6.59 -25.12
CA THR A 94 22.00 5.73 -25.27
C THR A 94 23.23 6.26 -24.52
N GLU A 95 23.26 7.56 -24.24
CA GLU A 95 24.36 8.24 -23.53
C GLU A 95 24.29 8.08 -21.99
N GLY A 96 23.27 7.40 -21.47
CA GLY A 96 23.07 7.17 -20.04
C GLY A 96 22.23 8.22 -19.33
N ASP A 97 21.82 9.28 -20.03
CA ASP A 97 20.92 10.30 -19.51
C ASP A 97 19.46 9.84 -19.52
N ALA A 98 18.70 10.35 -18.54
CA ALA A 98 17.28 10.11 -18.38
C ALA A 98 16.51 11.43 -18.49
N ARG A 99 15.64 11.55 -19.49
CA ARG A 99 14.79 12.72 -19.71
C ARG A 99 13.43 12.50 -19.06
N PHE A 100 12.98 13.43 -18.24
CA PHE A 100 11.63 13.42 -17.70
C PHE A 100 10.59 13.53 -18.81
N VAL A 101 9.60 12.63 -18.79
CA VAL A 101 8.51 12.60 -19.77
C VAL A 101 7.22 13.09 -19.12
N ALA A 102 6.80 12.45 -18.03
CA ALA A 102 5.51 12.72 -17.41
C ALA A 102 5.44 12.25 -15.95
N PRO A 103 4.66 12.95 -15.11
CA PRO A 103 4.29 12.44 -13.80
C PRO A 103 3.14 11.44 -13.92
N LEU A 104 3.32 10.24 -13.38
CA LEU A 104 2.30 9.19 -13.34
C LEU A 104 1.46 9.24 -12.05
N GLY A 105 1.95 9.97 -11.02
CA GLY A 105 1.26 10.16 -9.74
C GLY A 105 1.46 9.02 -8.75
N LEU A 106 0.80 9.13 -7.59
CA LEU A 106 0.90 8.13 -6.51
C LEU A 106 0.35 6.75 -6.91
N ILE A 107 -0.77 6.74 -7.63
CA ILE A 107 -1.41 5.53 -8.13
C ILE A 107 -1.38 5.62 -9.66
N PRO A 108 -0.48 4.90 -10.33
CA PRO A 108 -0.40 4.90 -11.78
C PRO A 108 -1.68 4.28 -12.36
N SER A 109 -2.18 4.89 -13.43
CA SER A 109 -3.38 4.44 -14.14
C SER A 109 -3.02 4.12 -15.59
N THR A 110 -3.98 3.59 -16.35
CA THR A 110 -3.75 3.26 -17.76
C THR A 110 -3.34 4.51 -18.57
N PRO A 111 -2.56 4.33 -19.65
CA PRO A 111 -2.14 5.44 -20.50
C PRO A 111 -3.33 6.26 -20.98
N HIS A 112 -3.30 7.55 -20.69
CA HIS A 112 -4.25 8.54 -21.20
C HIS A 112 -3.47 9.68 -21.87
N SER A 113 -4.10 10.43 -22.77
CA SER A 113 -3.44 11.57 -23.40
C SER A 113 -3.08 12.63 -22.34
N LEU A 114 -1.80 12.99 -22.26
CA LEU A 114 -1.35 14.18 -21.53
C LEU A 114 -1.73 15.38 -22.40
N GLY A 115 -2.68 16.19 -21.91
CA GLY A 115 -3.18 17.40 -22.57
C GLY A 115 -2.36 18.63 -22.26
#